data_AF-A0A524QVS6-F1
#
_entry.id   AF-A0A524QVS6-F1
#
_cell.length_a   1.000
_cell.length_b   1.000
_cell.length_c   1.000
_cell.angle_alpha   90.00
_cell.angle_beta   90.00
_cell.angle_gamma   90.00
#
_symmetry.space_group_name_H-M   'P 1'
#
loop_
_entity.id
_entity.type
_entity.pdbx_description
1 polymer ?
#
loop_
_entity_poly.entity_id
_entity_poly.type
_entity_poly.pdbx_seq_one_letter_code
_entity_poly.pdbx_strand_id
1 'polypeptide(L)'
;MGTNNGDQSDPPLTQVSRIGTYFSSAATPAVILSYYEVLFLRAEAAERGWVGSNAGDLYQQAITAAMSQIGVSQAAISSYLAQPIVQYKGGQAGLRQIWLQKWISLFGNGPEAYAEWRRTGIPQLQAGPDAINDGLIPVRLPYPDRERSLNREAVEAAMARQGGATLNSPVWWMVG
;
A
#
# COMPACT_ATOMS: atom_id res chain seq x y z
N MET A 1 8.75 9.93 -6.93
CA MET A 1 10.16 10.35 -6.90
C MET A 1 11.00 9.11 -7.02
N GLY A 2 11.89 9.09 -8.00
CA GLY A 2 12.96 8.11 -8.14
C GLY A 2 14.00 8.78 -9.01
N THR A 3 15.12 9.21 -8.43
CA THR A 3 16.33 9.41 -9.21
C THR A 3 16.92 8.03 -9.47
N ASN A 4 17.37 7.80 -10.69
CA ASN A 4 18.03 6.56 -11.04
C ASN A 4 19.30 6.43 -10.22
N ASN A 5 19.58 5.21 -9.77
CA ASN A 5 20.74 4.92 -8.94
C ASN A 5 22.02 5.18 -9.75
N GLY A 6 22.63 6.38 -9.59
CA GLY A 6 23.87 6.77 -10.27
C GLY A 6 23.91 8.16 -10.91
N ASP A 7 22.84 8.96 -10.90
CA ASP A 7 22.93 10.35 -11.35
C ASP A 7 23.60 11.21 -10.26
N GLN A 8 24.79 11.73 -10.58
CA GLN A 8 25.68 12.46 -9.67
C GLN A 8 25.28 13.92 -9.45
N SER A 9 24.00 14.26 -9.65
CA SER A 9 23.44 15.58 -9.40
C SER A 9 22.28 15.48 -8.42
N ASP A 10 22.57 15.19 -7.15
CA ASP A 10 21.57 15.25 -6.09
C ASP A 10 20.92 16.64 -6.09
N PRO A 11 19.61 16.75 -6.39
CA PRO A 11 18.93 18.03 -6.36
C PRO A 11 19.08 18.65 -4.96
N PRO A 12 19.20 19.99 -4.85
CA PRO A 12 19.33 20.65 -3.56
C PRO A 12 18.24 20.18 -2.59
N LEU A 13 18.56 20.06 -1.30
CA LEU A 13 17.57 19.62 -0.28
C LEU A 13 16.31 20.50 -0.21
N THR A 14 16.35 21.70 -0.81
CA THR A 14 15.23 22.64 -0.97
C THR A 14 14.29 22.30 -2.13
N GLN A 15 14.69 21.42 -3.04
CA GLN A 15 13.91 20.96 -4.20
C GLN A 15 13.33 19.55 -4.01
N VAL A 16 13.56 18.93 -2.85
CA VAL A 16 13.06 17.60 -2.51
C VAL A 16 12.17 17.65 -1.27
N SER A 17 11.09 16.88 -1.29
CA SER A 17 10.26 16.68 -0.12
C SER A 17 11.02 15.80 0.87
N ARG A 18 11.28 16.31 2.07
CA ARG A 18 11.90 15.53 3.16
C ARG A 18 10.84 14.65 3.80
N ILE A 19 11.26 13.46 4.25
CA ILE A 19 10.40 12.62 5.07
C ILE A 19 10.04 13.36 6.37
N GLY A 20 8.76 13.33 6.74
CA GLY A 20 8.29 14.00 7.96
C GLY A 20 8.97 13.43 9.21
N THR A 21 9.14 14.27 10.23
CA THR A 21 9.79 13.89 11.51
C THR A 21 9.09 12.72 12.20
N TYR A 22 7.77 12.58 12.01
CA TYR A 22 7.00 11.44 12.50
C TYR A 22 7.55 10.10 12.00
N PHE A 23 8.12 10.01 10.79
CA PHE A 23 8.58 8.76 10.21
C PHE A 23 10.09 8.53 10.33
N SER A 24 10.85 9.56 10.74
CA SER A 24 12.30 9.49 10.88
C SER A 24 12.77 9.46 12.35
N SER A 25 11.87 9.69 13.30
CA SER A 25 12.20 9.66 14.73
C SER A 25 12.46 8.24 15.22
N ALA A 26 13.47 8.05 16.07
CA ALA A 26 13.74 6.77 16.74
C ALA A 26 12.61 6.34 17.70
N ALA A 27 11.76 7.29 18.12
CA ALA A 27 10.59 7.03 18.97
C ALA A 27 9.33 6.65 18.19
N THR A 28 9.39 6.59 16.86
CA THR A 28 8.24 6.24 16.01
C THR A 28 7.80 4.80 16.28
N PRO A 29 6.51 4.55 16.53
CA PRO A 29 6.04 3.19 16.80
C PRO A 29 6.08 2.32 15.53
N ALA A 30 6.41 1.05 15.72
CA ALA A 30 6.20 0.01 14.70
C ALA A 30 4.73 -0.43 14.74
N VAL A 31 3.89 0.18 13.91
CA VAL A 31 2.45 -0.09 13.87
C VAL A 31 2.18 -1.39 13.11
N ILE A 32 1.56 -2.37 13.77
CA ILE A 32 1.15 -3.65 13.15
C ILE A 32 -0.23 -3.50 12.48
N LEU A 33 -1.21 -2.96 13.21
CA LEU A 33 -2.56 -2.67 12.73
C LEU A 33 -3.01 -1.35 13.36
N SER A 34 -3.47 -0.41 12.55
CA SER A 34 -3.89 0.92 13.01
C SER A 34 -5.41 1.05 13.10
N TYR A 35 -5.87 2.05 13.84
CA TYR A 35 -7.29 2.39 13.88
C TYR A 35 -7.82 2.87 12.52
N TYR A 36 -7.05 3.70 11.79
CA TYR A 36 -7.45 4.16 10.46
C TYR A 36 -7.57 3.00 9.47
N GLU A 37 -6.73 1.97 9.61
CA GLU A 37 -6.81 0.77 8.77
C GLU A 37 -8.10 -0.01 9.02
N VAL A 38 -8.49 -0.19 10.29
CA VAL A 38 -9.77 -0.80 10.65
C VAL A 38 -10.94 0.00 10.07
N LEU A 39 -10.88 1.34 10.11
CA LEU A 39 -11.91 2.18 9.50
C LEU A 39 -11.98 2.01 7.98
N PHE A 40 -10.83 1.92 7.28
CA PHE A 40 -10.82 1.64 5.85
C PHE A 40 -11.38 0.25 5.51
N LEU A 41 -11.03 -0.78 6.30
CA LEU A 41 -11.59 -2.12 6.15
C LEU A 41 -13.12 -2.12 6.33
N ARG A 42 -13.62 -1.37 7.31
CA ARG A 42 -15.07 -1.19 7.51
C ARG A 42 -15.72 -0.39 6.38
N ALA A 43 -15.05 0.64 5.86
CA ALA A 43 -15.54 1.42 4.73
C ALA A 43 -15.67 0.54 3.47
N GLU A 44 -14.67 -0.30 3.20
CA GLU A 44 -14.74 -1.28 2.11
C GLU A 44 -15.87 -2.30 2.31
N ALA A 45 -16.00 -2.86 3.51
CA ALA A 45 -17.08 -3.79 3.82
C ALA A 45 -18.47 -3.14 3.64
N ALA A 46 -18.63 -1.89 4.06
CA ALA A 46 -19.85 -1.12 3.89
C ALA A 46 -20.16 -0.86 2.41
N GLU A 47 -19.15 -0.44 1.63
CA GLU A 47 -19.32 -0.16 0.19
C GLU A 47 -19.64 -1.43 -0.60
N ARG A 48 -19.13 -2.59 -0.16
CA ARG A 48 -19.46 -3.90 -0.73
C ARG A 48 -20.82 -4.44 -0.27
N GLY A 49 -21.53 -3.73 0.61
CA GLY A 49 -22.81 -4.16 1.16
C GLY A 49 -22.71 -5.32 2.16
N TRP A 50 -21.53 -5.62 2.69
CA TRP A 50 -21.34 -6.67 3.70
C TRP A 50 -21.84 -6.24 5.07
N VAL A 51 -21.90 -4.93 5.33
CA VAL A 51 -22.39 -4.34 6.58
C VAL A 51 -23.24 -3.10 6.29
N GLY A 52 -24.26 -2.84 7.11
CA GLY A 52 -25.19 -1.71 6.94
C GLY A 52 -24.67 -0.34 7.43
N SER A 53 -23.35 -0.11 7.42
CA SER A 53 -22.76 1.18 7.83
C SER A 53 -22.64 2.14 6.63
N ASN A 54 -22.48 3.45 6.88
CA ASN A 54 -22.22 4.41 5.82
C ASN A 54 -20.73 4.40 5.42
N ALA A 55 -20.43 3.96 4.19
CA ALA A 55 -19.07 3.87 3.68
C ALA A 55 -18.38 5.24 3.57
N GLY A 56 -19.11 6.29 3.17
CA GLY A 56 -18.58 7.65 3.06
C GLY A 56 -18.18 8.26 4.40
N ASP A 57 -18.96 8.01 5.45
CA ASP A 57 -18.63 8.46 6.80
C ASP A 57 -17.39 7.74 7.34
N LEU A 58 -17.32 6.42 7.14
CA LEU A 58 -16.15 5.62 7.54
C LEU A 58 -14.89 6.02 6.78
N TYR A 59 -15.01 6.31 5.49
CA TYR A 59 -13.92 6.79 4.64
C TYR A 59 -13.35 8.13 5.15
N GLN A 60 -14.22 9.10 5.47
CA GLN A 60 -13.77 10.39 6.01
C GLN A 60 -13.15 10.27 7.41
N GLN A 61 -13.72 9.40 8.26
CA GLN A 61 -13.15 9.09 9.57
C GLN A 61 -11.77 8.45 9.44
N ALA A 62 -11.58 7.54 8.49
CA ALA A 62 -10.31 6.85 8.25
C ALA A 62 -9.21 7.83 7.83
N ILE A 63 -9.49 8.73 6.87
CA ILE A 63 -8.56 9.78 6.43
C ILE A 63 -8.21 10.70 7.60
N THR A 64 -9.22 11.15 8.36
CA THR A 64 -9.01 12.02 9.51
C THR A 64 -8.10 11.33 10.54
N ALA A 65 -8.40 10.08 10.91
CA ALA A 65 -7.60 9.32 11.86
C ALA A 65 -6.14 9.13 11.40
N ALA A 66 -5.92 8.81 10.11
CA ALA A 66 -4.59 8.65 9.54
C ALA A 66 -3.77 9.96 9.59
N MET A 67 -4.38 11.08 9.18
CA MET A 67 -3.72 12.38 9.16
C MET A 67 -3.48 12.94 10.58
N SER A 68 -4.44 12.73 11.50
CA SER A 68 -4.28 13.13 12.91
C SER A 68 -3.16 12.36 13.60
N GLN A 69 -2.97 11.07 13.29
CA GLN A 69 -1.91 10.25 13.88
C GLN A 69 -0.51 10.82 13.59
N ILE A 70 -0.31 11.46 12.43
CA ILE A 70 0.95 12.07 12.03
C ILE A 70 1.02 13.58 12.33
N GLY A 71 0.04 14.11 13.08
CA GLY A 71 0.04 15.49 13.58
C GLY A 71 -0.47 16.54 12.58
N VAL A 72 -1.20 16.17 11.53
CA VAL A 72 -1.82 17.17 10.63
C VAL A 72 -2.93 17.92 11.37
N SER A 73 -2.96 19.24 11.21
CA SER A 73 -3.99 20.08 11.83
C SER A 73 -5.38 19.80 11.28
N GLN A 74 -6.41 19.93 12.13
CA GLN A 74 -7.80 19.72 11.72
C GLN A 74 -8.21 20.61 10.52
N ALA A 75 -7.70 21.84 10.45
CA ALA A 75 -7.98 22.75 9.33
C ALA A 75 -7.42 22.23 8.00
N ALA A 76 -6.22 21.65 8.00
CA ALA A 76 -5.62 21.04 6.82
C ALA A 76 -6.34 19.74 6.42
N ILE A 77 -6.76 18.93 7.40
CA ILE A 77 -7.58 17.73 7.16
C ILE A 77 -8.90 18.11 6.48
N SER A 78 -9.62 19.09 7.02
CA SER A 78 -10.88 19.56 6.43
C SER A 78 -10.68 20.10 5.00
N SER A 79 -9.60 20.83 4.76
CA SER A 79 -9.23 21.31 3.42
C SER A 79 -8.93 20.15 2.46
N TYR A 80 -8.26 19.10 2.94
CA TYR A 80 -7.97 17.90 2.15
C TYR A 80 -9.25 17.14 1.77
N LEU A 81 -10.14 16.90 2.74
CA LEU A 81 -11.42 16.21 2.52
C LEU A 81 -12.35 16.97 1.56
N ALA A 82 -12.24 18.30 1.51
CA ALA A 82 -13.03 19.14 0.60
C ALA A 82 -12.58 19.07 -0.87
N GLN A 83 -11.40 18.49 -1.17
CA GLN A 83 -10.92 18.41 -2.55
C GLN A 83 -11.84 17.50 -3.40
N PRO A 84 -12.24 17.91 -4.62
CA PRO A 84 -13.16 17.12 -5.46
C PRO A 84 -12.69 15.70 -5.77
N ILE A 85 -11.38 15.46 -5.78
CA ILE A 85 -10.79 14.12 -5.99
C ILE A 85 -10.88 13.23 -4.73
N VAL A 86 -10.93 13.84 -3.54
CA VAL A 86 -10.99 13.16 -2.25
C VAL A 86 -12.44 12.92 -1.82
N GLN A 87 -13.38 13.77 -2.23
CA GLN A 87 -14.80 13.59 -1.91
C GLN A 87 -15.32 12.22 -2.35
N TYR A 88 -15.96 11.51 -1.42
CA TYR A 88 -16.39 10.13 -1.61
C TYR A 88 -17.48 10.01 -2.69
N LYS A 89 -17.28 9.08 -3.63
CA LYS A 89 -18.17 8.91 -4.80
C LYS A 89 -19.13 7.73 -4.70
N GLY A 90 -18.93 6.82 -3.76
CA GLY A 90 -19.66 5.56 -3.70
C GLY A 90 -19.49 4.68 -4.96
N GLY A 91 -20.14 3.52 -4.95
CA GLY A 91 -19.98 2.47 -5.94
C GLY A 91 -18.53 2.04 -6.14
N GLN A 92 -18.23 1.57 -7.35
CA GLN A 92 -16.89 1.18 -7.75
C GLN A 92 -15.86 2.32 -7.63
N ALA A 93 -16.28 3.57 -7.87
CA ALA A 93 -15.41 4.73 -7.72
C ALA A 93 -15.02 4.97 -6.25
N GLY A 94 -16.00 4.88 -5.33
CA GLY A 94 -15.78 4.97 -3.89
C GLY A 94 -14.88 3.85 -3.37
N LEU A 95 -15.09 2.63 -3.85
CA LEU A 95 -14.25 1.49 -3.49
C LEU A 95 -12.77 1.71 -3.88
N ARG A 96 -12.51 2.26 -5.08
CA ARG A 96 -11.15 2.66 -5.50
C ARG A 96 -10.57 3.79 -4.66
N GLN A 97 -11.40 4.75 -4.22
CA GLN A 97 -10.98 5.82 -3.31
C GLN A 97 -10.57 5.26 -1.94
N ILE A 98 -11.33 4.31 -1.39
CA ILE A 98 -11.00 3.62 -0.12
C ILE A 98 -9.64 2.94 -0.23
N TRP A 99 -9.42 2.13 -1.26
CA TRP A 99 -8.14 1.42 -1.45
C TRP A 99 -6.97 2.37 -1.64
N LEU A 100 -7.15 3.44 -2.44
CA LEU A 100 -6.11 4.43 -2.67
C LEU A 100 -5.72 5.15 -1.38
N GLN A 101 -6.71 5.62 -0.60
CA GLN A 101 -6.45 6.33 0.65
C GLN A 101 -5.87 5.41 1.72
N LYS A 102 -6.32 4.15 1.79
CA LYS A 102 -5.70 3.13 2.64
C LYS A 102 -4.21 2.96 2.25
N TRP A 103 -3.91 2.77 0.97
CA TRP A 103 -2.53 2.62 0.50
C TRP A 103 -1.65 3.83 0.86
N ILE A 104 -2.16 5.06 0.69
CA ILE A 104 -1.45 6.29 1.09
C ILE A 104 -1.20 6.31 2.61
N SER A 105 -2.21 5.95 3.41
CA SER A 105 -2.11 5.95 4.88
C SER A 105 -1.11 4.93 5.44
N LEU A 106 -0.82 3.87 4.67
CA LEU A 106 0.15 2.83 5.04
C LEU A 106 1.61 3.23 4.78
N PHE A 107 1.89 4.49 4.44
CA PHE A 107 3.26 4.99 4.39
C PHE A 107 3.95 4.76 5.75
N GLY A 108 5.13 4.11 5.72
CA GLY A 108 5.83 3.64 6.91
C GLY A 108 5.54 2.17 7.28
N ASN A 109 4.47 1.56 6.77
CA ASN A 109 4.18 0.12 6.87
C ASN A 109 4.24 -0.54 5.48
N GLY A 110 5.48 -0.70 4.98
CA GLY A 110 5.75 -1.24 3.65
C GLY A 110 5.15 -2.63 3.36
N PRO A 111 5.26 -3.62 4.27
CA PRO A 111 4.67 -4.94 4.04
C PRO A 111 3.16 -4.92 3.81
N GLU A 112 2.42 -4.16 4.63
CA GLU A 112 0.96 -4.04 4.49
C GLU A 112 0.59 -3.23 3.24
N ALA A 113 1.31 -2.13 2.95
CA ALA A 113 1.11 -1.37 1.71
C ALA A 113 1.32 -2.23 0.44
N TYR A 114 2.33 -3.11 0.46
CA TYR A 114 2.62 -4.04 -0.63
C TYR A 114 1.59 -5.17 -0.74
N ALA A 115 1.06 -5.67 0.38
CA ALA A 115 -0.05 -6.61 0.37
C ALA A 115 -1.33 -5.98 -0.17
N GLU A 116 -1.67 -4.77 0.28
CA GLU A 116 -2.86 -4.03 -0.14
C GLU A 116 -2.83 -3.68 -1.63
N TRP A 117 -1.68 -3.22 -2.15
CA TRP A 117 -1.51 -2.97 -3.58
C TRP A 117 -1.72 -4.24 -4.41
N ARG A 118 -1.14 -5.37 -3.99
CA ARG A 118 -1.33 -6.66 -4.69
C ARG A 118 -2.76 -7.17 -4.62
N ARG A 119 -3.48 -6.90 -3.52
CA ARG A 119 -4.87 -7.33 -3.32
C ARG A 119 -5.84 -6.53 -4.19
N THR A 120 -5.58 -5.24 -4.35
CA THR A 120 -6.54 -4.30 -4.97
C THR A 120 -6.14 -3.83 -6.37
N GLY A 121 -4.85 -3.94 -6.72
CA GLY A 121 -4.28 -3.32 -7.90
C GLY A 121 -4.25 -1.78 -7.84
N ILE A 122 -4.48 -1.18 -6.67
CA ILE A 122 -4.53 0.27 -6.46
C ILE A 122 -3.37 0.72 -5.55
N PRO A 123 -2.66 1.81 -5.90
CA PRO A 123 -2.71 2.53 -7.17
C PRO A 123 -2.21 1.70 -8.37
N GLN A 124 -2.53 2.16 -9.58
CA GLN A 124 -1.99 1.58 -10.82
C GLN A 124 -0.53 1.97 -10.97
N LEU A 125 0.36 1.18 -10.37
CA LEU A 125 1.80 1.35 -10.44
C LEU A 125 2.35 0.81 -11.76
N GLN A 126 3.35 1.50 -12.29
CA GLN A 126 4.16 1.05 -13.41
C GLN A 126 5.57 0.72 -12.91
N ALA A 127 6.20 -0.31 -13.46
CA ALA A 127 7.58 -0.62 -13.14
C ALA A 127 8.51 0.53 -13.60
N GLY A 128 9.65 0.66 -12.94
CA GLY A 128 10.67 1.63 -13.35
C GLY A 128 11.20 1.33 -14.76
N PRO A 129 11.76 2.34 -15.45
CA PRO A 129 12.25 2.20 -16.83
C PRO A 129 13.34 1.12 -16.99
N ASP A 130 14.11 0.87 -15.93
CA ASP A 130 15.22 -0.10 -15.92
C ASP A 130 14.81 -1.46 -15.28
N ALA A 131 13.52 -1.79 -15.25
CA ALA A 131 13.04 -3.02 -14.64
C ALA A 131 13.47 -4.27 -15.44
N ILE A 132 14.33 -5.09 -14.84
CA ILE A 132 14.85 -6.35 -15.42
C ILE A 132 13.91 -7.55 -15.26
N ASN A 133 12.76 -7.39 -14.62
CA ASN A 133 11.76 -8.43 -14.37
C ASN A 133 10.61 -8.30 -15.36
N ASP A 134 10.91 -8.43 -16.66
CA ASP A 134 9.94 -8.30 -17.76
C ASP A 134 9.17 -6.97 -17.79
N GLY A 135 9.74 -5.89 -17.23
CA GLY A 135 9.01 -4.63 -17.05
C GLY A 135 7.87 -4.69 -16.04
N LEU A 136 7.85 -5.70 -15.16
CA LEU A 136 6.81 -5.92 -14.15
C LEU A 136 7.34 -5.70 -12.73
N ILE A 137 6.46 -5.19 -11.86
CA ILE A 137 6.69 -5.15 -10.42
C ILE A 137 6.46 -6.57 -9.87
N PRO A 138 7.44 -7.19 -9.18
CA PRO A 138 7.25 -8.51 -8.56
C PRO A 138 6.03 -8.54 -7.65
N VAL A 139 5.31 -9.67 -7.63
CA VAL A 139 4.11 -9.88 -6.78
C VAL A 139 4.36 -10.86 -5.62
N ARG A 140 5.57 -11.38 -5.53
CA ARG A 140 6.05 -12.24 -4.43
C ARG A 140 7.57 -12.16 -4.29
N LEU A 141 8.07 -12.70 -3.18
CA LEU A 141 9.50 -12.90 -2.94
C LEU A 141 9.91 -14.33 -3.29
N PRO A 142 11.17 -14.57 -3.72
CA PRO A 142 11.66 -15.91 -3.97
C PRO A 142 11.85 -16.67 -2.65
N TYR A 143 11.82 -18.00 -2.72
CA TYR A 143 12.33 -18.82 -1.62
C TYR A 143 13.82 -18.54 -1.39
N PRO A 144 14.26 -18.43 -0.11
CA PRO A 144 15.67 -18.23 0.21
C PRO A 144 16.57 -19.34 -0.36
N ASP A 145 17.78 -19.00 -0.78
CA ASP A 145 18.73 -19.97 -1.35
C ASP A 145 19.09 -21.10 -0.37
N ARG A 146 19.06 -20.80 0.93
CA ARG A 146 19.27 -21.80 1.99
C ARG A 146 18.19 -22.88 2.00
N GLU A 147 16.93 -22.53 1.77
CA GLU A 147 15.86 -23.53 1.67
C GLU A 147 16.04 -24.40 0.42
N ARG A 148 16.53 -23.82 -0.68
CA ARG A 148 16.81 -24.56 -1.92
C ARG A 148 17.93 -25.58 -1.76
N SER A 149 18.90 -25.33 -0.87
CA SER A 149 20.03 -26.24 -0.63
C SER A 149 19.77 -27.23 0.52
N LEU A 150 19.14 -26.80 1.61
CA LEU A 150 18.96 -27.62 2.81
C LEU A 150 17.62 -28.35 2.87
N ASN A 151 16.61 -27.89 2.14
CA ASN A 151 15.24 -28.41 2.19
C ASN A 151 14.62 -28.54 0.79
N ARG A 152 15.46 -28.99 -0.15
CA ARG A 152 15.18 -28.98 -1.60
C ARG A 152 13.86 -29.66 -1.96
N GLU A 153 13.61 -30.85 -1.41
CA GLU A 153 12.41 -31.63 -1.72
C GLU A 153 11.11 -30.86 -1.37
N ALA A 154 11.08 -30.20 -0.21
CA ALA A 154 9.92 -29.41 0.20
C ALA A 154 9.73 -28.17 -0.69
N VAL A 155 10.82 -27.51 -1.10
CA VAL A 155 10.76 -26.37 -2.03
C VAL A 155 10.24 -26.82 -3.39
N GLU A 156 10.74 -27.93 -3.94
CA GLU A 156 10.28 -28.48 -5.22
C GLU A 156 8.79 -28.86 -5.15
N ALA A 157 8.35 -29.50 -4.06
CA ALA A 157 6.93 -29.81 -3.83
C ALA A 157 6.05 -28.54 -3.69
N ALA A 158 6.57 -27.47 -3.08
CA ALA A 158 5.86 -26.19 -2.99
C ALA A 158 5.76 -25.51 -4.37
N MET A 159 6.85 -25.49 -5.14
CA MET A 159 6.88 -24.95 -6.50
C MET A 159 5.93 -25.70 -7.44
N ALA A 160 5.85 -27.03 -7.32
CA ALA A 160 4.92 -27.85 -8.10
C ALA A 160 3.46 -27.50 -7.78
N ARG A 161 3.10 -27.34 -6.49
CA ARG A 161 1.76 -26.88 -6.06
C ARG A 161 1.40 -25.48 -6.57
N GLN A 162 2.42 -24.67 -6.87
CA GLN A 162 2.26 -23.31 -7.39
C GLN A 162 2.38 -23.24 -8.91
N GLY A 163 2.45 -24.38 -9.60
CA GLY A 163 2.53 -24.44 -11.07
C GLY A 163 3.85 -23.89 -11.65
N GLY A 164 4.96 -24.01 -10.91
CA GLY A 164 6.26 -23.46 -11.34
C GLY A 164 6.35 -21.94 -11.19
N ALA A 165 5.66 -21.38 -10.18
CA ALA A 165 5.53 -19.95 -9.96
C ALA A 165 6.85 -19.17 -9.99
N THR A 166 6.84 -18.02 -10.70
CA THR A 166 7.92 -17.05 -10.75
C THR A 166 7.62 -15.85 -9.85
N LEU A 167 8.50 -14.85 -9.84
CA LEU A 167 8.26 -13.57 -9.15
C LEU A 167 6.97 -12.86 -9.61
N ASN A 168 6.49 -13.18 -10.81
CA ASN A 168 5.31 -12.60 -11.44
C ASN A 168 4.03 -13.43 -11.21
N SER A 169 4.15 -14.61 -10.61
CA SER A 169 2.99 -15.46 -10.35
C SER A 169 2.21 -14.98 -9.11
N PRO A 170 0.89 -14.72 -9.23
CA PRO A 170 0.06 -14.28 -8.11
C PRO A 170 0.12 -15.25 -6.92
N VAL A 171 0.03 -14.75 -5.70
CA VAL A 171 -0.17 -15.60 -4.50
C VAL A 171 -1.65 -15.94 -4.35
N TRP A 172 -1.99 -16.95 -3.55
CA TRP A 172 -3.34 -17.56 -3.55
C TRP A 172 -4.50 -16.59 -3.28
N TRP A 173 -4.27 -15.51 -2.52
CA TRP A 173 -5.29 -14.52 -2.19
C TRP A 173 -5.37 -13.37 -3.21
N MET A 174 -4.43 -13.31 -4.17
CA MET A 174 -4.51 -12.41 -5.31
C MET A 174 -5.47 -13.02 -6.35
N VAL A 175 -6.76 -12.82 -6.13
CA VAL A 175 -7.82 -13.18 -7.08
C VAL A 175 -8.30 -11.91 -7.76
N GLY A 176 -8.09 -11.83 -9.07
CA GLY A 176 -8.64 -10.83 -9.98
C GLY A 176 -9.61 -11.49 -10.95
#